data_AF-A0A4Y1QA78-F1
#
_entry.id   AF-A0A4Y1QA78-F1
#
_cell.length_a   1.000
_cell.length_b   1.000
_cell.length_c   1.000
_cell.angle_alpha   90.00
_cell.angle_beta   90.00
_cell.angle_gamma   90.00
#
_symmetry.space_group_name_H-M   'P 1'
#
loop_
_entity.id
_entity.type
_entity.pdbx_description
1 polymer ?
#
loop_
_entity_poly.entity_id
_entity_poly.type
_entity_poly.pdbx_seq_one_letter_code
_entity_poly.pdbx_strand_id
1 'polypeptide(L)' 'TPIFLYGFPAQLKAFYMQKMPREEGEMGPVLTESCDLLMPGVGEIVGGSMRIADMQELLTAYAKEGIDPTP' A
#
# COMPACT_ATOMS: atom_id res chain seq x y z
N THR A 1 -13.65 -18.86 8.04
CA THR A 1 -13.55 -18.61 6.59
C THR A 1 -12.33 -17.76 6.30
N PRO A 2 -11.63 -17.95 5.17
CA PRO A 2 -10.56 -17.04 4.72
C PRO A 2 -11.10 -15.63 4.47
N ILE A 3 -10.32 -14.60 4.79
CA ILE A 3 -10.70 -13.19 4.61
C ILE A 3 -9.59 -12.45 3.87
N PHE A 4 -9.95 -11.74 2.79
CA PHE A 4 -9.10 -10.72 2.21
C PHE A 4 -9.41 -9.37 2.87
N LEU A 5 -8.47 -8.88 3.69
CA LEU A 5 -8.54 -7.54 4.25
C LEU A 5 -7.73 -6.61 3.34
N TYR A 6 -8.35 -5.56 2.82
CA TYR A 6 -7.73 -4.68 1.83
C TYR A 6 -8.05 -3.20 2.09
N GLY A 7 -7.32 -2.30 1.43
CA GLY A 7 -7.51 -0.86 1.58
C GLY A 7 -6.92 -0.32 2.90
N PHE A 8 -5.63 -0.53 3.11
CA PHE A 8 -4.94 -0.04 4.30
C PHE A 8 -4.48 1.41 4.11
N PRO A 9 -4.43 2.24 5.17
CA PRO A 9 -3.85 3.58 5.08
C PRO A 9 -2.39 3.57 4.64
N ALA A 10 -2.03 4.45 3.70
CA ALA A 10 -0.68 4.50 3.12
C ALA A 10 0.42 4.76 4.16
N GLN A 11 0.12 5.48 5.25
CA GLN A 11 1.08 5.74 6.32
C GLN A 11 1.42 4.50 7.17
N LEU A 12 0.65 3.41 7.03
CA LEU A 12 0.82 2.18 7.79
C LEU A 12 1.39 1.03 6.95
N LYS A 13 1.69 1.27 5.67
CA LYS A 13 2.18 0.29 4.72
C LYS A 13 3.46 0.78 4.05
N ALA A 14 4.12 -0.11 3.31
CA ALA A 14 5.38 0.20 2.65
C ALA A 14 5.21 1.25 1.54
N PHE A 15 6.24 2.08 1.33
CA PHE A 15 6.19 3.23 0.41
C PHE A 15 5.94 2.86 -1.05
N TYR A 16 6.29 1.63 -1.46
CA TYR A 16 6.16 1.17 -2.84
C TYR A 16 4.71 0.75 -3.21
N MET A 17 3.79 0.73 -2.24
CA MET A 17 2.42 0.29 -2.48
C MET A 17 1.63 1.36 -3.23
N GLN A 18 0.97 0.98 -4.32
CA GLN A 18 0.13 1.88 -5.10
C GLN A 18 -1.06 2.38 -4.27
N LYS A 19 -1.40 3.66 -4.42
CA LYS A 19 -2.55 4.29 -3.77
C LYS A 19 -3.83 3.96 -4.55
N MET A 20 -4.93 3.75 -3.85
CA MET A 20 -6.25 3.63 -4.47
C MET A 20 -6.65 4.97 -5.12
N PRO A 21 -7.41 4.93 -6.23
CA PRO A 21 -8.05 6.12 -6.78
C PRO A 21 -8.91 6.80 -5.72
N ARG A 22 -8.90 8.14 -5.69
CA ARG A 22 -9.76 8.94 -4.80
C ARG A 22 -10.67 9.81 -5.63
N GLU A 23 -11.91 9.94 -5.18
CA GLU A 23 -12.86 10.87 -5.76
C GLU A 23 -12.66 12.29 -5.19
N GLU A 24 -13.01 13.29 -5.98
CA GLU A 24 -12.88 14.69 -5.57
C GLU A 24 -13.82 14.99 -4.41
N GLY A 25 -13.28 15.47 -3.29
CA GLY A 25 -14.04 15.71 -2.05
C GLY A 25 -14.12 14.51 -1.10
N GLU A 26 -13.53 13.38 -1.43
CA GLU A 26 -13.49 12.22 -0.54
C GLU A 26 -12.65 12.51 0.72
N MET A 27 -13.29 12.48 1.89
CA MET A 27 -12.68 12.72 3.19
C MET A 27 -12.13 11.42 3.78
N GLY A 28 -10.89 11.43 4.28
CA GLY A 28 -10.30 10.26 4.94
C GLY A 28 -8.83 10.01 4.60
N PRO A 29 -8.23 8.95 5.18
CA PRO A 29 -6.85 8.57 4.88
C PRO A 29 -6.73 8.12 3.43
N VAL A 30 -5.56 8.36 2.83
CA VAL A 30 -5.22 7.78 1.52
C VAL A 30 -5.01 6.29 1.72
N LEU A 31 -5.77 5.45 1.01
CA LEU A 31 -5.66 4.00 1.08
C LEU A 31 -4.74 3.45 0.01
N THR A 32 -4.15 2.28 0.25
CA THR A 32 -3.32 1.54 -0.70
C THR A 32 -4.07 0.35 -1.30
N GLU A 33 -3.75 0.02 -2.54
CA GLU A 33 -4.17 -1.20 -3.24
C GLU A 33 -3.41 -2.43 -2.70
N SER A 34 -3.52 -2.64 -1.40
CA SER A 34 -2.89 -3.71 -0.63
C SER A 34 -3.95 -4.68 -0.11
N CYS A 35 -3.59 -5.95 0.01
CA CYS A 35 -4.47 -7.03 0.44
C CYS A 35 -3.70 -8.04 1.29
N ASP A 36 -4.24 -8.34 2.47
CA ASP A 36 -3.72 -9.35 3.39
C ASP A 36 -4.73 -10.51 3.47
N LEU A 37 -4.26 -11.75 3.32
CA LEU A 37 -5.07 -12.97 3.47
C LEU A 37 -4.99 -13.48 4.90
N LEU A 38 -6.13 -13.40 5.59
CA LEU A 38 -6.28 -13.85 6.97
C LEU A 38 -6.96 -15.22 7.00
N MET A 39 -6.33 -16.18 7.68
CA MET A 39 -6.84 -17.53 7.92
C MET A 39 -7.27 -17.72 9.38
N PRO A 40 -8.40 -18.41 9.64
CA PRO A 40 -8.83 -18.71 11.01
C PRO A 40 -7.76 -19.46 11.82
N GLY A 41 -7.52 -19.02 13.05
CA GLY A 41 -6.60 -19.66 13.99
C GLY A 41 -5.11 -19.26 13.83
N VAL A 42 -4.73 -18.64 12.71
CA VAL A 42 -3.33 -18.25 12.43
C VAL A 42 -3.19 -16.73 12.25
N GLY A 43 -4.19 -16.08 11.65
CA GLY A 43 -4.09 -14.67 11.27
C GLY A 43 -3.59 -14.52 9.84
N GLU A 44 -2.72 -13.53 9.59
CA GLU A 44 -2.18 -13.27 8.25
C GLU A 44 -1.23 -14.39 7.79
N ILE A 45 -1.44 -14.87 6.57
CA ILE A 45 -0.54 -15.84 5.92
C ILE A 45 0.04 -15.34 4.59
N VAL A 46 -0.55 -14.31 3.99
CA VAL A 46 -0.06 -13.68 2.75
C VAL A 46 -0.34 -12.19 2.81
N GLY A 47 0.65 -11.37 2.46
CA GLY A 47 0.51 -9.93 2.27
C GLY A 47 0.96 -9.51 0.88
N GLY A 48 0.12 -8.76 0.17
CA GLY A 48 0.36 -8.34 -1.21
C GLY A 48 -0.11 -6.92 -1.49
N SER A 49 0.36 -6.33 -2.58
CA SER A 49 -0.18 -5.06 -3.09
C SER A 49 0.15 -4.88 -4.57
N MET A 50 -0.60 -3.99 -5.21
CA MET A 50 -0.14 -3.33 -6.44
C MET A 50 1.04 -2.41 -6.11
N ARG A 51 1.92 -2.23 -7.09
CA ARG A 51 3.18 -1.49 -6.93
C ARG A 51 3.09 -0.20 -7.74
N ILE A 52 3.70 0.87 -7.23
CA ILE A 52 3.82 2.12 -7.98
C ILE A 52 4.50 1.83 -9.32
N ALA A 53 3.78 2.07 -10.41
CA ALA A 53 4.27 1.86 -11.76
C ALA A 53 4.91 3.12 -12.37
N ASP A 54 4.54 4.30 -11.87
CA ASP A 54 5.11 5.57 -12.33
C ASP A 54 6.49 5.82 -11.69
N MET A 55 7.48 6.06 -12.54
CA MET A 55 8.87 6.23 -12.09
C MET A 55 9.06 7.49 -11.25
N GLN A 56 8.37 8.60 -11.59
CA GLN A 56 8.52 9.85 -10.86
C GLN A 56 7.88 9.75 -9.47
N GLU A 57 6.71 9.13 -9.37
CA GLU A 57 6.07 8.83 -8.09
C GLU A 57 6.95 7.94 -7.22
N LEU A 58 7.56 6.91 -7.80
CA LEU A 58 8.45 6.00 -7.07
C LEU A 58 9.67 6.73 -6.51
N LEU A 59 10.36 7.55 -7.32
CA LEU A 59 11.51 8.36 -6.85
C LEU A 59 11.10 9.38 -5.79
N THR A 60 9.91 9.97 -5.92
CA THR A 60 9.35 10.87 -4.90
C THR A 60 9.11 10.12 -3.58
N ALA A 61 8.63 8.87 -3.65
CA ALA A 61 8.44 8.03 -2.48
C ALA A 61 9.79 7.64 -1.82
N TYR A 62 10.81 7.29 -2.60
CA TYR A 62 12.18 7.07 -2.09
C TYR A 62 12.72 8.30 -1.34
N ALA A 63 12.62 9.48 -1.95
CA ALA A 63 13.07 10.72 -1.34
C ALA A 63 12.31 11.05 -0.04
N LYS A 64 11.00 10.79 -0.01
CA LYS A 64 10.15 11.02 1.17
C LYS A 64 10.55 10.11 2.35
N GLU A 65 10.90 8.86 2.08
CA GLU A 65 11.36 7.91 3.11
C GLU A 65 12.86 8.07 3.44
N GLY A 66 13.58 8.96 2.74
CA GLY A 66 15.02 9.20 2.95
C GLY A 66 15.90 8.05 2.48
N ILE A 67 15.47 7.30 1.47
CA ILE A 67 16.20 6.15 0.91
C ILE A 67 16.89 6.56 -0.39
N ASP A 68 18.19 6.26 -0.52
CA ASP A 68 18.96 6.48 -1.75
C ASP A 68 18.47 5.51 -2.84
N PRO A 69 18.01 6.00 -4.02
CA PRO A 69 17.55 5.15 -5.10
C PRO A 69 18.69 4.53 -5.94
N THR A 70 19.95 4.83 -5.65
CA THR A 70 21.09 4.25 -6.36
C THR A 70 21.37 2.79 -5.93
N PRO A 71 21.79 1.89 -6.84
CA PRO A 71 22.05 0.48 -6.55
C PRO A 71 23.25 0.20 -5.65
#